data_AF-A0AA38IES4-F1
#
_entry.id   AF-A0AA38IES4-F1
#
_cell.length_a   1.000
_cell.length_b   1.000
_cell.length_c   1.000
_cell.angle_alpha   90.00
_cell.angle_beta   90.00
_cell.angle_gamma   90.00
#
_symmetry.space_group_name_H-M   'P 1'
#
loop_
_entity.id
_entity.type
_entity.pdbx_description
1 polymer ?
#
loop_
_entity_poly.entity_id
_entity_poly.type
_entity_poly.pdbx_seq_one_letter_code
_entity_poly.pdbx_strand_id
1 'polypeptide(L)'
;MSDYLKDLEKYKLEPKPAPRATPAEKKFTPKADPILLKLYPDPHPLSSEEQIFFVKLTEGAFGFNEHVRNETLQILARDYHVRFLAPYLCSFIKEAICANIVFLDLSLLIYSVRMVKSLMSNPYVNLKVHLHVLLPAILSCVLSRRISKYNYDNHWTLRDFSAQVVAAICCTHSNKVNQIKTRVVRVYLEAVQDMRKPLTTLYGGLKGLSCFGEETIKTCIIPFIPAVSRRICALLEKTVYLGDTTNETKQIKHVTDLILAITGPVLLQYKNINDGGVSYVKEFGYLGYTLYSHVKNMEKIEAEKKNLYSVYLFCSC
;
A
#
# COMPACT_ATOMS: atom_id res chain seq x y z
N MET A 1 -26.41 -15.41 104.50
CA MET A 1 -25.09 -14.87 104.86
C MET A 1 -23.97 -15.90 104.67
N SER A 2 -24.00 -16.73 103.61
CA SER A 2 -22.96 -17.78 103.41
C SER A 2 -22.59 -18.00 101.94
N ASP A 3 -23.50 -17.77 100.99
CA ASP A 3 -23.18 -17.98 99.56
C ASP A 3 -22.62 -16.74 98.85
N TYR A 4 -22.68 -15.55 99.44
CA TYR A 4 -22.08 -14.32 98.87
C TYR A 4 -20.61 -14.09 99.28
N LEU A 5 -20.08 -14.86 100.23
CA LEU A 5 -18.68 -14.74 100.70
C LEU A 5 -17.73 -15.76 100.07
N LYS A 6 -18.25 -16.84 99.48
CA LYS A 6 -17.43 -17.83 98.76
C LYS A 6 -16.95 -17.36 97.38
N ASP A 7 -17.66 -16.41 96.78
CA ASP A 7 -17.27 -15.84 95.48
C ASP A 7 -16.16 -14.77 95.57
N LEU A 8 -15.83 -14.32 96.80
CA LEU A 8 -14.75 -13.34 97.05
C LEU A 8 -13.36 -13.98 97.24
N GLU A 9 -13.27 -15.27 97.56
CA GLU A 9 -11.99 -15.98 97.73
C GLU A 9 -11.46 -16.58 96.42
N LYS A 10 -12.32 -16.78 95.41
CA LYS A 10 -11.93 -17.29 94.09
C LYS A 10 -11.16 -16.26 93.25
N TYR A 11 -11.12 -15.00 93.67
CA TYR A 11 -10.45 -13.89 92.97
C TYR A 11 -9.04 -13.55 93.47
N LYS A 12 -8.48 -14.28 94.44
CA LYS A 12 -7.21 -13.90 95.08
C LYS A 12 -6.00 -14.81 94.86
N LEU A 13 -6.11 -15.88 94.08
CA LEU A 13 -4.99 -16.76 93.79
C LEU A 13 -5.01 -17.16 92.31
N GLU A 14 -4.31 -16.38 91.48
CA GLU A 14 -3.33 -16.89 90.51
C GLU A 14 -2.59 -15.74 89.78
N PRO A 15 -1.32 -15.97 89.37
CA PRO A 15 -0.31 -14.92 89.22
C PRO A 15 -0.37 -14.17 87.87
N LYS A 16 0.15 -12.93 87.87
CA LYS A 16 0.29 -12.04 86.71
C LYS A 16 0.91 -12.76 85.50
N PRO A 17 0.22 -12.84 84.34
CA PRO A 17 0.89 -13.10 83.07
C PRO A 17 1.65 -11.84 82.61
N ALA A 18 2.84 -12.06 82.04
CA ALA A 18 3.81 -11.06 81.58
C ALA A 18 3.20 -9.95 80.70
N PRO A 19 3.80 -8.74 80.67
CA PRO A 19 3.28 -7.63 79.87
C PRO A 19 3.17 -8.03 78.39
N ARG A 20 1.96 -7.98 77.84
CA ARG A 20 1.75 -8.08 76.39
C ARG A 20 2.56 -6.97 75.73
N ALA A 21 3.42 -7.35 74.80
CA ALA A 21 4.16 -6.41 73.96
C ALA A 21 3.17 -5.40 73.35
N THR A 22 3.41 -4.12 73.59
CA THR A 22 2.81 -3.04 72.83
C THR A 22 2.98 -3.36 71.34
N PRO A 23 1.91 -3.35 70.52
CA PRO A 23 2.09 -3.44 69.07
C PRO A 23 3.01 -2.28 68.69
N ALA A 24 4.18 -2.60 68.15
CA ALA A 24 5.08 -1.59 67.62
C ALA A 24 4.25 -0.68 66.70
N GLU A 25 4.25 0.63 66.98
CA GLU A 25 3.68 1.62 66.09
C GLU A 25 4.27 1.37 64.71
N LYS A 26 3.45 0.83 63.80
CA LYS A 26 3.84 0.74 62.40
C LYS A 26 3.92 2.18 61.92
N LYS A 27 5.12 2.75 61.96
CA LYS A 27 5.44 3.99 61.28
C LYS A 27 4.92 3.85 59.86
N PHE A 28 3.92 4.66 59.51
CA PHE A 28 3.43 4.74 58.15
C PHE A 28 4.56 5.31 57.30
N THR A 29 5.35 4.42 56.71
CA THR A 29 6.23 4.80 55.62
C THR A 29 5.35 4.88 54.39
N PRO A 30 5.11 6.06 53.80
CA PRO A 30 4.43 6.13 52.52
C PRO A 30 5.26 5.28 51.57
N LYS A 31 4.69 4.18 51.08
CA LYS A 31 5.25 3.55 49.90
C LYS A 31 5.19 4.62 48.84
N ALA A 32 6.36 5.09 48.41
CA ALA A 32 6.48 5.80 47.15
C ALA A 32 6.20 4.75 46.07
N ASP A 33 4.93 4.34 45.95
CA ASP A 33 4.45 3.84 44.68
C ASP A 33 4.68 5.04 43.76
N PRO A 34 5.62 4.98 42.80
CA PRO A 34 5.64 6.00 41.78
C PRO A 34 4.23 5.90 41.19
N ILE A 35 3.43 6.94 41.40
CA ILE A 35 2.30 7.19 40.52
C ILE A 35 3.00 7.41 39.19
N LEU A 36 3.21 6.32 38.45
CA LEU A 36 3.38 6.32 37.02
C LEU A 36 2.06 6.92 36.54
N LEU A 37 1.96 8.25 36.59
CA LEU A 37 1.10 8.96 35.67
C LEU A 37 1.53 8.39 34.33
N LYS A 38 0.67 7.55 33.74
CA LYS A 38 0.77 7.17 32.35
C LYS A 38 0.78 8.50 31.59
N LEU A 39 1.98 9.01 31.31
CA LEU A 39 2.20 10.25 30.57
C LEU A 39 1.66 10.13 29.13
N TYR A 40 1.30 8.91 28.73
CA TYR A 40 0.46 8.63 27.58
C TYR A 40 -0.93 8.25 28.06
N PRO A 41 -1.97 9.06 27.75
CA PRO A 41 -3.32 8.53 27.83
C PRO A 41 -3.39 7.28 26.95
N ASP A 42 -3.90 6.17 27.51
CA ASP A 42 -4.48 5.13 26.66
C ASP A 42 -5.43 5.86 25.68
N PRO A 43 -5.39 5.57 24.36
CA PRO A 43 -6.18 6.31 23.38
C PRO A 43 -7.61 6.36 23.90
N HIS A 44 -8.04 7.56 24.28
CA HIS A 44 -9.37 7.76 24.82
C HIS A 44 -10.33 7.20 23.76
N PRO A 45 -11.33 6.39 24.15
CA PRO A 45 -12.36 6.00 23.20
C PRO A 45 -12.87 7.27 22.53
N LEU A 46 -12.87 7.27 21.19
CA LEU A 46 -13.25 8.42 20.35
C LEU A 46 -14.44 9.16 20.97
N SER A 47 -14.39 10.49 21.04
CA SER A 47 -15.54 11.29 21.46
C SER A 47 -16.76 10.96 20.61
N SER A 48 -17.96 11.11 21.16
CA SER A 48 -19.21 10.91 20.40
C SER A 48 -19.23 11.72 19.11
N GLU A 49 -18.68 12.94 19.13
CA GLU A 49 -18.55 13.79 17.93
C GLU A 49 -17.57 13.22 16.89
N GLU A 50 -16.44 12.68 17.34
CA GLU A 50 -15.43 12.06 16.47
C GLU A 50 -15.95 10.76 15.85
N GLN A 51 -16.77 9.99 16.58
CA GLN A 51 -17.45 8.81 16.05
C GLN A 51 -18.46 9.18 14.97
N ILE A 52 -19.29 10.20 15.22
CA ILE A 52 -20.23 10.71 14.21
C ILE A 52 -19.47 11.22 12.98
N PHE A 53 -18.35 11.92 13.18
CA PHE A 53 -17.51 12.39 12.10
C PHE A 53 -16.90 11.22 11.30
N PHE A 54 -16.39 10.20 11.98
CA PHE A 54 -15.88 8.98 11.33
C PHE A 54 -16.94 8.31 10.46
N VAL A 55 -18.15 8.12 10.99
CA VAL A 55 -19.27 7.51 10.23
C VAL A 55 -19.58 8.35 8.99
N LYS A 56 -19.75 9.67 9.14
CA LYS A 56 -20.00 10.58 8.01
C LYS A 56 -18.89 10.54 6.95
N LEU A 57 -17.63 10.46 7.36
CA LEU A 57 -16.51 10.32 6.43
C LEU A 57 -16.55 8.99 5.68
N THR A 58 -16.85 7.88 6.35
CA THR A 58 -16.93 6.56 5.71
C THR A 58 -18.13 6.46 4.76
N GLU A 59 -19.30 6.95 5.17
CA GLU A 59 -20.49 6.99 4.31
C GLU A 59 -20.31 7.95 3.13
N GLY A 60 -19.69 9.10 3.35
CA GLY A 60 -19.39 10.08 2.31
C GLY A 60 -18.38 9.56 1.29
N ALA A 61 -17.34 8.83 1.73
CA ALA A 61 -16.30 8.28 0.85
C ALA A 61 -16.79 7.09 0.00
N PHE A 62 -17.69 6.27 0.54
CA PHE A 62 -18.24 5.09 -0.13
C PHE A 62 -19.66 5.30 -0.68
N GLY A 63 -20.21 6.51 -0.55
CA GLY A 63 -21.56 6.85 -0.97
C GLY A 63 -21.74 6.86 -2.49
N PHE A 64 -23.00 6.85 -2.93
CA PHE A 64 -23.36 6.77 -4.36
C PHE A 64 -23.07 8.08 -5.13
N ASN A 65 -23.20 9.24 -4.47
CA ASN A 65 -23.03 10.54 -5.11
C ASN A 65 -21.55 10.91 -5.28
N GLU A 66 -21.12 11.16 -6.52
CA GLU A 66 -19.74 11.52 -6.84
C GLU A 66 -19.29 12.85 -6.23
N HIS A 67 -20.20 13.84 -6.17
CA HIS A 67 -19.87 15.14 -5.62
C HIS A 67 -19.52 15.04 -4.13
N VAL A 68 -20.38 14.35 -3.37
CA VAL A 68 -20.19 14.10 -1.93
C VAL A 68 -18.91 13.31 -1.68
N ARG A 69 -18.59 12.31 -2.51
CA ARG A 69 -17.32 11.58 -2.43
C ARG A 69 -16.13 12.52 -2.59
N ASN A 70 -16.14 13.37 -3.61
CA ASN A 70 -15.02 14.28 -3.88
C ASN A 70 -14.85 15.33 -2.79
N GLU A 71 -15.94 15.88 -2.25
CA GLU A 71 -15.91 16.77 -1.09
C GLU A 71 -15.32 16.06 0.14
N THR A 72 -15.78 14.85 0.43
CA THR A 72 -15.27 14.04 1.55
C THR A 72 -13.78 13.75 1.41
N LEU A 73 -13.30 13.45 0.20
CA LEU A 73 -11.87 13.25 -0.06
C LEU A 73 -11.07 14.55 0.14
N GLN A 74 -11.63 15.72 -0.20
CA GLN A 74 -10.97 17.00 0.10
C GLN A 74 -10.90 17.31 1.59
N ILE A 75 -11.98 17.03 2.32
CA ILE A 75 -12.05 17.12 3.78
C ILE A 75 -10.95 16.24 4.39
N LEU A 76 -10.84 14.97 3.97
CA LEU A 76 -9.78 14.05 4.42
C LEU A 76 -8.36 14.57 4.15
N ALA A 77 -8.16 15.30 3.05
CA ALA A 77 -6.86 15.84 2.67
C ALA A 77 -6.47 17.13 3.41
N ARG A 78 -7.44 17.90 3.92
CA ARG A 78 -7.18 19.24 4.49
C ARG A 78 -7.38 19.31 6.00
N ASP A 79 -8.29 18.52 6.55
CA ASP A 79 -8.73 18.70 7.93
C ASP A 79 -7.73 18.18 8.95
N TYR A 80 -7.57 18.97 10.02
CA TYR A 80 -6.72 18.63 11.16
C TYR A 80 -7.27 17.47 12.00
N HIS A 81 -8.59 17.44 12.22
CA HIS A 81 -9.26 16.45 13.10
C HIS A 81 -9.08 15.00 12.64
N VAL A 82 -8.80 14.79 11.35
CA VAL A 82 -8.51 13.48 10.77
C VAL A 82 -7.30 12.80 11.42
N ARG A 83 -6.38 13.58 12.02
CA ARG A 83 -5.24 13.04 12.78
C ARG A 83 -5.67 12.07 13.88
N PHE A 84 -6.76 12.36 14.61
CA PHE A 84 -7.24 11.51 15.70
C PHE A 84 -7.93 10.24 15.18
N LEU A 85 -8.54 10.32 14.00
CA LEU A 85 -9.19 9.20 13.34
C LEU A 85 -8.25 8.30 12.52
N ALA A 86 -7.02 8.74 12.27
CA ALA A 86 -6.06 8.06 11.42
C ALA A 86 -5.88 6.54 11.69
N PRO A 87 -5.68 6.05 12.94
CA PRO A 87 -5.53 4.61 13.18
C PRO A 87 -6.78 3.80 12.81
N TYR A 88 -7.97 4.36 13.06
CA TYR A 88 -9.25 3.73 12.75
C TYR A 88 -9.53 3.73 11.25
N LEU A 89 -9.26 4.85 10.57
CA LEU A 89 -9.39 4.97 9.12
C LEU A 89 -8.44 4.01 8.39
N CYS A 90 -7.18 3.88 8.84
CA CYS A 90 -6.23 2.96 8.22
C CYS A 90 -6.67 1.49 8.36
N SER A 91 -7.19 1.12 9.54
CA SER A 91 -7.68 -0.23 9.81
C SER A 91 -8.93 -0.53 8.97
N PHE A 92 -9.88 0.42 8.94
CA PHE A 92 -11.07 0.34 8.10
C PHE A 92 -10.74 0.21 6.61
N ILE A 93 -9.82 1.02 6.08
CA ILE A 93 -9.39 0.93 4.67
C ILE A 93 -8.78 -0.44 4.37
N LYS A 94 -7.95 -0.97 5.27
CA LYS A 94 -7.37 -2.31 5.09
C LYS A 94 -8.46 -3.38 5.04
N GLU A 95 -9.44 -3.31 5.93
CA GLU A 95 -10.56 -4.27 5.95
C GLU A 95 -11.45 -4.12 4.71
N ALA A 96 -11.76 -2.89 4.30
CA ALA A 96 -12.51 -2.59 3.09
C ALA A 96 -11.82 -3.16 1.84
N ILE A 97 -10.50 -2.98 1.72
CA ILE A 97 -9.73 -3.55 0.60
C ILE A 97 -9.78 -5.09 0.65
N CYS A 98 -9.49 -5.70 1.80
CA CYS A 98 -9.51 -7.15 1.94
C CYS A 98 -10.88 -7.76 1.61
N ALA A 99 -11.96 -7.15 2.12
CA ALA A 99 -13.33 -7.60 1.85
C ALA A 99 -13.69 -7.42 0.37
N ASN A 100 -13.41 -6.26 -0.23
CA ASN A 100 -13.78 -6.00 -1.62
C ASN A 100 -12.94 -6.77 -2.64
N ILE A 101 -11.75 -7.24 -2.29
CA ILE A 101 -11.02 -8.23 -3.11
C ILE A 101 -11.76 -9.57 -3.14
N VAL A 102 -12.43 -9.96 -2.05
CA VAL A 102 -13.24 -11.19 -1.98
C VAL A 102 -14.58 -11.01 -2.70
N PHE A 103 -15.26 -9.88 -2.48
CA PHE A 103 -16.55 -9.56 -3.12
C PHE A 103 -16.42 -9.12 -4.58
N LEU A 104 -15.20 -8.79 -5.04
CA LEU A 104 -14.87 -8.38 -6.40
C LEU A 104 -15.59 -7.11 -6.88
N ASP A 105 -15.83 -6.16 -5.97
CA ASP A 105 -16.37 -4.85 -6.31
C ASP A 105 -15.25 -3.87 -6.65
N LEU A 106 -15.08 -3.61 -7.95
CA LEU A 106 -14.04 -2.73 -8.47
C LEU A 106 -14.25 -1.28 -8.01
N SER A 107 -15.49 -0.81 -7.86
CA SER A 107 -15.80 0.58 -7.54
C SER A 107 -15.35 0.92 -6.13
N LEU A 108 -15.68 0.05 -5.17
CA LEU A 108 -15.29 0.24 -3.77
C LEU A 108 -13.77 0.15 -3.57
N LEU A 109 -13.08 -0.67 -4.38
CA LEU A 109 -11.61 -0.70 -4.38
C LEU A 109 -11.01 0.62 -4.91
N ILE A 110 -11.57 1.19 -5.98
CA ILE A 110 -11.13 2.51 -6.48
C ILE A 110 -11.31 3.57 -5.39
N TYR A 111 -12.47 3.59 -4.72
CA TYR A 111 -12.74 4.54 -3.64
C TYR A 111 -11.79 4.37 -2.46
N SER A 112 -11.50 3.12 -2.07
CA SER A 112 -10.55 2.81 -1.00
C SER A 112 -9.15 3.34 -1.31
N VAL A 113 -8.64 3.13 -2.54
CA VAL A 113 -7.31 3.61 -2.94
C VAL A 113 -7.29 5.14 -3.07
N ARG A 114 -8.38 5.77 -3.51
CA ARG A 114 -8.52 7.25 -3.54
C ARG A 114 -8.52 7.85 -2.13
N MET A 115 -9.14 7.16 -1.18
CA MET A 115 -9.13 7.54 0.23
C MET A 115 -7.71 7.53 0.80
N VAL A 116 -6.92 6.48 0.51
CA VAL A 116 -5.50 6.44 0.89
C VAL A 116 -4.74 7.63 0.30
N LYS A 117 -4.90 7.90 -1.01
CA LYS A 117 -4.21 9.02 -1.66
C LYS A 117 -4.53 10.36 -1.00
N SER A 118 -5.79 10.55 -0.58
CA SER A 118 -6.24 11.77 0.08
C SER A 118 -5.66 11.90 1.49
N LEU A 119 -5.64 10.80 2.25
CA LEU A 119 -4.97 10.75 3.56
C LEU A 119 -3.47 11.04 3.47
N MET A 120 -2.80 10.57 2.41
CA MET A 120 -1.38 10.88 2.18
C MET A 120 -1.10 12.34 1.87
N SER A 121 -2.08 13.03 1.29
CA SER A 121 -1.95 14.44 0.95
C SER A 121 -2.13 15.33 2.20
N ASN A 122 -2.63 14.78 3.30
CA ASN A 122 -2.88 15.52 4.53
C ASN A 122 -1.58 15.71 5.34
N PRO A 123 -1.12 16.96 5.54
CA PRO A 123 0.12 17.24 6.27
C PRO A 123 0.00 16.95 7.78
N TYR A 124 -1.22 16.91 8.31
CA TYR A 124 -1.46 16.70 9.73
C TYR A 124 -1.42 15.21 10.11
N VAL A 125 -1.65 14.28 9.17
CA VAL A 125 -1.72 12.85 9.48
C VAL A 125 -0.34 12.20 9.42
N ASN A 126 0.12 11.61 10.52
CA ASN A 126 1.36 10.84 10.52
C ASN A 126 1.12 9.39 10.06
N LEU A 127 1.11 9.17 8.75
CA LEU A 127 0.90 7.83 8.18
C LEU A 127 2.03 6.85 8.44
N LYS A 128 3.24 7.30 8.83
CA LYS A 128 4.43 6.44 8.99
C LYS A 128 4.16 5.25 9.92
N VAL A 129 3.38 5.45 10.97
CA VAL A 129 3.03 4.41 11.96
C VAL A 129 2.14 3.32 11.34
N HIS A 130 1.29 3.67 10.37
CA HIS A 130 0.28 2.79 9.78
C HIS A 130 0.66 2.24 8.39
N LEU A 131 1.81 2.63 7.83
CA LEU A 131 2.25 2.16 6.50
C LEU A 131 2.37 0.64 6.41
N HIS A 132 2.75 -0.03 7.50
CA HIS A 132 2.87 -1.49 7.54
C HIS A 132 1.53 -2.21 7.34
N VAL A 133 0.40 -1.55 7.64
CA VAL A 133 -0.96 -2.07 7.43
C VAL A 133 -1.46 -1.70 6.03
N LEU A 134 -1.25 -0.44 5.61
CA LEU A 134 -1.75 0.07 4.33
C LEU A 134 -1.00 -0.48 3.11
N LEU A 135 0.33 -0.57 3.17
CA LEU A 135 1.13 -0.99 2.01
C LEU A 135 0.76 -2.41 1.54
N PRO A 136 0.67 -3.44 2.40
CA PRO A 136 0.25 -4.78 1.97
C PRO A 136 -1.17 -4.80 1.39
N ALA A 137 -2.09 -4.00 1.92
CA ALA A 137 -3.45 -3.91 1.40
C ALA A 137 -3.46 -3.36 -0.04
N ILE A 138 -2.76 -2.25 -0.29
CA ILE A 138 -2.71 -1.64 -1.64
C ILE A 138 -1.89 -2.52 -2.61
N LEU A 139 -0.82 -3.16 -2.13
CA LEU A 139 -0.06 -4.13 -2.93
C LEU A 139 -0.94 -5.31 -3.36
N SER A 140 -1.88 -5.73 -2.52
CA SER A 140 -2.86 -6.76 -2.87
C SER A 140 -3.77 -6.29 -4.01
N CYS A 141 -4.19 -5.01 -4.05
CA CYS A 141 -4.92 -4.45 -5.20
C CYS A 141 -4.09 -4.47 -6.50
N VAL A 142 -2.78 -4.22 -6.40
CA VAL A 142 -1.87 -4.23 -7.57
C VAL A 142 -1.61 -5.65 -8.09
N LEU A 143 -1.42 -6.62 -7.19
CA LEU A 143 -0.90 -7.95 -7.53
C LEU A 143 -1.94 -9.07 -7.52
N SER A 144 -3.16 -8.83 -7.03
CA SER A 144 -4.21 -9.85 -6.94
C SER A 144 -4.48 -10.49 -8.31
N ARG A 145 -4.79 -11.80 -8.30
CA ARG A 145 -5.13 -12.56 -9.50
C ARG A 145 -6.43 -12.07 -10.15
N ARG A 146 -7.44 -11.80 -9.32
CA ARG A 146 -8.78 -11.37 -9.76
C ARG A 146 -9.24 -10.23 -8.86
N ILE A 147 -9.66 -9.12 -9.47
CA ILE A 147 -10.11 -7.91 -8.77
C ILE A 147 -11.47 -7.40 -9.25
N SER A 148 -11.98 -7.94 -10.36
CA SER A 148 -13.33 -7.66 -10.82
C SER A 148 -14.09 -8.97 -11.03
N LYS A 149 -15.41 -8.88 -10.82
CA LYS A 149 -16.39 -9.91 -11.11
C LYS A 149 -16.51 -10.15 -12.62
N TYR A 150 -16.47 -9.10 -13.43
CA TYR A 150 -16.72 -9.11 -14.86
C TYR A 150 -15.44 -8.92 -15.70
N ASN A 151 -15.37 -9.63 -16.84
CA ASN A 151 -14.18 -9.60 -17.70
C ASN A 151 -14.03 -8.30 -18.53
N TYR A 152 -15.09 -7.51 -18.67
CA TYR A 152 -15.07 -6.24 -19.40
C TYR A 152 -14.67 -5.04 -18.53
N ASP A 153 -14.57 -5.22 -17.22
CA ASP A 153 -14.23 -4.11 -16.33
C ASP A 153 -12.77 -3.70 -16.50
N ASN A 154 -12.55 -2.38 -16.48
CA ASN A 154 -11.24 -1.75 -16.62
C ASN A 154 -10.39 -1.85 -15.35
N HIS A 155 -10.21 -3.06 -14.82
CA HIS A 155 -9.39 -3.33 -13.65
C HIS A 155 -7.91 -2.93 -13.82
N TRP A 156 -7.44 -2.73 -15.05
CA TRP A 156 -6.11 -2.19 -15.36
C TRP A 156 -5.90 -0.78 -14.80
N THR A 157 -6.92 0.09 -14.85
CA THR A 157 -6.81 1.46 -14.35
C THR A 157 -6.64 1.50 -12.84
N LEU A 158 -7.32 0.60 -12.11
CA LEU A 158 -7.13 0.44 -10.67
C LEU A 158 -5.70 -0.03 -10.35
N ARG A 159 -5.16 -0.99 -11.11
CA ARG A 159 -3.77 -1.45 -10.90
C ARG A 159 -2.77 -0.32 -11.12
N ASP A 160 -2.94 0.44 -12.20
CA ASP A 160 -2.11 1.61 -12.52
C ASP A 160 -2.18 2.66 -11.41
N PHE A 161 -3.39 3.00 -10.96
CA PHE A 161 -3.59 3.98 -9.89
C PHE A 161 -3.02 3.51 -8.56
N SER A 162 -3.22 2.22 -8.22
CA SER A 162 -2.68 1.62 -6.99
C SER A 162 -1.15 1.58 -7.01
N ALA A 163 -0.54 1.23 -8.15
CA ALA A 163 0.91 1.25 -8.32
C ALA A 163 1.49 2.66 -8.14
N GLN A 164 0.83 3.69 -8.68
CA GLN A 164 1.21 5.09 -8.48
C GLN A 164 1.11 5.52 -7.01
N VAL A 165 0.06 5.11 -6.29
CA VAL A 165 -0.09 5.40 -4.86
C VAL A 165 1.02 4.73 -4.04
N VAL A 166 1.34 3.45 -4.32
CA VAL A 166 2.45 2.76 -3.66
C VAL A 166 3.79 3.46 -3.91
N ALA A 167 4.04 3.89 -5.15
CA ALA A 167 5.24 4.63 -5.49
C ALA A 167 5.31 5.97 -4.74
N ALA A 168 4.21 6.72 -4.67
CA ALA A 168 4.13 7.96 -3.90
C ALA A 168 4.44 7.72 -2.40
N ILE A 169 3.91 6.64 -1.80
CA ILE A 169 4.21 6.28 -0.40
C ILE A 169 5.71 6.04 -0.23
N CYS A 170 6.30 5.28 -1.14
CA CYS A 170 7.71 4.95 -1.09
C CYS A 170 8.60 6.17 -1.30
N CYS A 171 8.26 7.09 -2.21
CA CYS A 171 9.03 8.30 -2.45
C CYS A 171 8.98 9.26 -1.25
N THR A 172 7.83 9.40 -0.59
CA THR A 172 7.67 10.33 0.56
C THR A 172 8.23 9.77 1.87
N HIS A 173 8.17 8.46 2.07
CA HIS A 173 8.45 7.86 3.39
C HIS A 173 9.63 6.90 3.43
N SER A 174 10.24 6.51 2.30
CA SER A 174 11.37 5.58 2.31
C SER A 174 12.68 6.29 2.70
N ASN A 175 13.37 5.74 3.69
CA ASN A 175 14.67 6.17 4.19
C ASN A 175 15.63 4.97 4.29
N LYS A 176 16.94 5.24 4.43
CA LYS A 176 17.97 4.18 4.57
C LYS A 176 17.71 3.21 5.74
N VAL A 177 17.05 3.69 6.80
CA VAL A 177 16.73 2.91 8.01
C VAL A 177 15.51 1.99 7.82
N ASN A 178 14.43 2.48 7.18
CA ASN A 178 13.19 1.70 7.06
C ASN A 178 13.16 0.78 5.83
N GLN A 179 13.96 1.08 4.81
CA GLN A 179 14.11 0.31 3.57
C GLN A 179 12.77 -0.09 2.92
N ILE A 180 11.75 0.78 3.01
CA ILE A 180 10.41 0.50 2.48
C ILE A 180 10.48 0.25 0.97
N LYS A 181 11.18 1.13 0.23
CA LYS A 181 11.36 0.98 -1.22
C LYS A 181 11.97 -0.38 -1.58
N THR A 182 13.03 -0.80 -0.89
CA THR A 182 13.70 -2.08 -1.14
C THR A 182 12.76 -3.27 -0.93
N ARG A 183 11.97 -3.26 0.15
CA ARG A 183 10.99 -4.34 0.44
C ARG A 183 9.90 -4.39 -0.63
N VAL A 184 9.36 -3.24 -1.04
CA VAL A 184 8.31 -3.15 -2.06
C VAL A 184 8.83 -3.59 -3.43
N VAL A 185 10.02 -3.13 -3.83
CA VAL A 185 10.67 -3.56 -5.08
C VAL A 185 10.88 -5.07 -5.10
N ARG A 186 11.28 -5.68 -3.98
CA ARG A 186 11.43 -7.14 -3.87
C ARG A 186 10.09 -7.86 -4.10
N VAL A 187 9.01 -7.39 -3.50
CA VAL A 187 7.66 -7.97 -3.71
C VAL A 187 7.25 -7.89 -5.19
N TYR A 188 7.53 -6.78 -5.87
CA TYR A 188 7.26 -6.67 -7.31
C TYR A 188 8.16 -7.57 -8.15
N LEU A 189 9.44 -7.69 -7.81
CA LEU A 189 10.37 -8.62 -8.48
C LEU A 189 9.91 -10.08 -8.35
N GLU A 190 9.51 -10.51 -7.17
CA GLU A 190 8.94 -11.85 -6.93
C GLU A 190 7.65 -12.09 -7.72
N ALA A 191 6.87 -11.03 -8.01
CA ALA A 191 5.69 -11.11 -8.86
C ALA A 191 6.04 -11.25 -10.34
N VAL A 192 7.12 -10.62 -10.81
CA VAL A 192 7.58 -10.67 -12.21
C VAL A 192 8.36 -11.95 -12.50
N GLN A 193 9.15 -12.44 -11.55
CA GLN A 193 10.00 -13.63 -11.71
C GLN A 193 9.19 -14.94 -11.69
N ASP A 194 8.07 -14.98 -10.97
CA ASP A 194 7.26 -16.19 -10.87
C ASP A 194 6.39 -16.39 -12.13
N MET A 195 6.86 -17.28 -13.00
CA MET A 195 6.20 -17.62 -14.26
C MET A 195 4.89 -18.39 -14.11
N ARG A 196 4.54 -18.86 -12.90
CA ARG A 196 3.27 -19.56 -12.63
C ARG A 196 2.13 -18.59 -12.34
N LYS A 197 2.43 -17.36 -11.93
CA LYS A 197 1.42 -16.33 -11.61
C LYS A 197 0.70 -15.85 -12.87
N PRO A 198 -0.57 -15.43 -12.81
CA PRO A 198 -1.33 -14.96 -13.97
C PRO A 198 -0.72 -13.70 -14.61
N LEU A 199 -1.05 -13.43 -15.88
CA LEU A 199 -0.59 -12.22 -16.60
C LEU A 199 -0.97 -10.91 -15.90
N THR A 200 -2.09 -10.91 -15.18
CA THR A 200 -2.56 -9.74 -14.42
C THR A 200 -1.62 -9.36 -13.28
N THR A 201 -1.03 -10.34 -12.60
CA THR A 201 -0.02 -10.11 -11.55
C THR A 201 1.30 -9.66 -12.15
N LEU A 202 1.71 -10.23 -13.29
CA LEU A 202 2.89 -9.79 -14.04
C LEU A 202 2.77 -8.31 -14.46
N TYR A 203 1.62 -7.92 -15.00
CA TYR A 203 1.32 -6.53 -15.36
C TYR A 203 1.46 -5.60 -14.15
N GLY A 204 0.84 -5.96 -13.01
CA GLY A 204 0.90 -5.16 -11.79
C GLY A 204 2.33 -4.99 -11.26
N GLY A 205 3.13 -6.06 -11.32
CA GLY A 205 4.55 -6.04 -10.96
C GLY A 205 5.37 -5.12 -11.86
N LEU A 206 5.23 -5.26 -13.18
CA LEU A 206 5.92 -4.41 -14.17
C LEU A 206 5.54 -2.94 -14.02
N LYS A 207 4.24 -2.65 -13.87
CA LYS A 207 3.74 -1.28 -13.65
C LYS A 207 4.29 -0.70 -12.35
N GLY A 208 4.25 -1.47 -11.26
CA GLY A 208 4.84 -1.08 -9.98
C GLY A 208 6.32 -0.72 -10.07
N LEU A 209 7.12 -1.56 -10.75
CA LEU A 209 8.55 -1.30 -10.96
C LEU A 209 8.81 -0.05 -11.80
N SER A 210 7.99 0.21 -12.82
CA SER A 210 8.16 1.40 -13.67
C SER A 210 8.00 2.73 -12.93
N CYS A 211 7.23 2.76 -11.83
CA CYS A 211 7.01 3.98 -11.06
C CYS A 211 8.20 4.39 -10.18
N PHE A 212 9.23 3.55 -10.00
CA PHE A 212 10.40 3.85 -9.16
C PHE A 212 11.55 4.57 -9.88
N GLY A 213 11.42 4.76 -11.20
CA GLY A 213 12.37 5.50 -12.04
C GLY A 213 13.16 4.63 -13.02
N GLU A 214 13.90 5.30 -13.90
CA GLU A 214 14.64 4.70 -15.02
C GLU A 214 15.69 3.67 -14.58
N GLU A 215 16.43 3.95 -13.52
CA GLU A 215 17.44 3.02 -13.01
C GLU A 215 16.83 1.68 -12.57
N THR A 216 15.62 1.72 -11.98
CA THR A 216 14.90 0.49 -11.63
C THR A 216 14.47 -0.27 -12.88
N ILE A 217 14.06 0.42 -13.94
CA ILE A 217 13.70 -0.22 -15.22
C ILE A 217 14.95 -0.92 -15.81
N LYS A 218 16.09 -0.24 -15.83
CA LYS A 218 17.36 -0.79 -16.34
C LYS A 218 17.80 -2.04 -15.60
N THR A 219 17.81 -1.99 -14.26
CA THR A 219 18.33 -3.10 -13.45
C THR A 219 17.32 -4.23 -13.25
N CYS A 220 16.03 -3.90 -13.14
CA CYS A 220 15.01 -4.86 -12.69
C CYS A 220 14.03 -5.30 -13.77
N ILE A 221 13.89 -4.60 -14.91
CA ILE A 221 12.94 -4.97 -15.97
C ILE A 221 13.69 -5.53 -17.18
N ILE A 222 14.67 -4.79 -17.72
CA ILE A 222 15.44 -5.18 -18.92
C ILE A 222 15.94 -6.63 -18.89
N PRO A 223 16.62 -7.12 -17.83
CA PRO A 223 17.12 -8.49 -17.82
C PRO A 223 16.03 -9.57 -17.83
N PHE A 224 14.78 -9.24 -17.47
CA PHE A 224 13.67 -10.19 -17.42
C PHE A 224 12.81 -10.20 -18.69
N ILE A 225 12.96 -9.21 -19.57
CA ILE A 225 12.25 -9.14 -20.85
C ILE A 225 12.38 -10.43 -21.68
N PRO A 226 13.55 -11.08 -21.80
CA PRO A 226 13.67 -12.29 -22.63
C PRO A 226 12.86 -13.46 -22.06
N ALA A 227 12.75 -13.55 -20.73
CA ALA A 227 11.96 -14.58 -20.07
C ALA A 227 10.45 -14.31 -20.25
N VAL A 228 10.03 -13.05 -20.10
CA VAL A 228 8.65 -12.62 -20.33
C VAL A 228 8.24 -12.80 -21.79
N SER A 229 9.14 -12.49 -22.73
CA SER A 229 8.92 -12.66 -24.16
C SER A 229 8.67 -14.12 -24.54
N ARG A 230 9.49 -15.05 -24.04
CA ARG A 230 9.28 -16.50 -24.26
C ARG A 230 7.94 -16.96 -23.71
N ARG A 231 7.56 -16.46 -22.53
CA ARG A 231 6.27 -16.79 -21.92
C ARG A 231 5.10 -16.27 -22.75
N ILE A 232 5.17 -15.05 -23.27
CA ILE A 232 4.15 -14.48 -24.14
C ILE A 232 4.02 -15.29 -25.44
N CYS A 233 5.13 -15.69 -26.06
CA CYS A 233 5.14 -16.55 -27.24
C CYS A 233 4.42 -17.89 -26.99
N ALA A 234 4.77 -18.59 -25.90
CA ALA A 234 4.13 -19.86 -25.54
C ALA A 234 2.63 -19.72 -25.22
N LEU A 235 2.20 -18.57 -24.69
CA LEU A 235 0.78 -18.30 -24.46
C LEU A 235 0.04 -18.01 -25.78
N LEU A 236 0.64 -17.21 -26.67
CA LEU A 236 0.09 -16.93 -27.99
C LEU A 236 -0.06 -18.21 -28.82
N GLU A 237 0.94 -19.09 -28.83
CA GLU A 237 0.84 -20.39 -29.50
C GLU A 237 -0.34 -21.21 -28.97
N LYS A 238 -0.47 -21.35 -27.64
CA LYS A 238 -1.63 -22.03 -27.02
C LYS A 238 -2.96 -21.41 -27.43
N THR A 239 -3.03 -20.08 -27.54
CA THR A 239 -4.28 -19.39 -27.91
C THR A 239 -4.73 -19.72 -29.33
N VAL A 240 -3.78 -19.92 -30.26
CA VAL A 240 -4.06 -20.25 -31.67
C VAL A 240 -4.63 -21.68 -31.79
N TYR A 241 -4.17 -22.62 -30.96
CA TYR A 241 -4.63 -24.02 -31.03
C TYR A 241 -5.98 -24.27 -30.34
N LEU A 242 -6.34 -23.51 -29.30
CA LEU A 242 -7.49 -23.79 -28.42
C LEU A 242 -8.78 -23.01 -28.75
N GLY A 243 -8.78 -22.12 -29.75
CA GLY A 243 -9.99 -21.51 -30.33
C GLY A 243 -10.72 -20.44 -29.50
N ASP A 244 -10.69 -20.46 -28.17
CA ASP A 244 -11.42 -19.49 -27.31
C ASP A 244 -10.50 -18.66 -26.41
N THR A 245 -10.00 -17.51 -26.90
CA THR A 245 -8.93 -16.73 -26.23
C THR A 245 -9.02 -15.21 -26.39
N THR A 246 -10.20 -14.64 -26.64
CA THR A 246 -10.37 -13.17 -26.79
C THR A 246 -9.93 -12.38 -25.55
N ASN A 247 -10.06 -12.93 -24.34
CA ASN A 247 -9.64 -12.26 -23.11
C ASN A 247 -8.14 -12.42 -22.83
N GLU A 248 -7.57 -13.61 -23.05
CA GLU A 248 -6.13 -13.84 -22.85
C GLU A 248 -5.29 -13.07 -23.87
N THR A 249 -5.73 -13.02 -25.13
CA THR A 249 -5.09 -12.20 -26.17
C THR A 249 -5.14 -10.70 -25.83
N LYS A 250 -6.25 -10.20 -25.28
CA LYS A 250 -6.33 -8.82 -24.74
C LYS A 250 -5.34 -8.60 -23.59
N GLN A 251 -5.23 -9.53 -22.65
CA GLN A 251 -4.27 -9.44 -21.54
C GLN A 251 -2.82 -9.41 -22.04
N ILE A 252 -2.49 -10.26 -23.03
CA ILE A 252 -1.16 -10.30 -23.65
C ILE A 252 -0.86 -8.96 -24.33
N LYS A 253 -1.83 -8.38 -25.06
CA LYS A 253 -1.69 -7.04 -25.66
C LYS A 253 -1.40 -5.99 -24.60
N HIS A 254 -2.20 -5.89 -23.54
CA HIS A 254 -1.97 -4.94 -22.46
C HIS A 254 -0.59 -5.06 -21.80
N VAL A 255 -0.12 -6.28 -21.55
CA VAL A 255 1.22 -6.53 -21.00
C VAL A 255 2.30 -6.11 -22.00
N THR A 256 2.11 -6.41 -23.28
CA THR A 256 3.06 -6.04 -24.34
C THR A 256 3.14 -4.52 -24.49
N ASP A 257 2.00 -3.83 -24.57
CA ASP A 257 1.92 -2.38 -24.67
C ASP A 257 2.59 -1.70 -23.47
N LEU A 258 2.40 -2.25 -22.27
CA LEU A 258 3.07 -1.76 -21.06
C LEU A 258 4.59 -1.92 -21.15
N ILE A 259 5.10 -3.08 -21.60
CA ILE A 259 6.53 -3.31 -21.77
C ILE A 259 7.11 -2.34 -22.80
N LEU A 260 6.42 -2.13 -23.93
CA LEU A 260 6.85 -1.18 -24.96
C LEU A 260 6.93 0.25 -24.38
N ALA A 261 5.88 0.70 -23.67
CA ALA A 261 5.81 2.03 -23.09
C ALA A 261 6.87 2.28 -22.00
N ILE A 262 7.20 1.28 -21.18
CA ILE A 262 8.21 1.42 -20.11
C ILE A 262 9.62 1.35 -20.68
N THR A 263 9.88 0.38 -21.55
CA THR A 263 11.26 0.07 -21.99
C THR A 263 11.70 0.94 -23.16
N GLY A 264 10.77 1.40 -24.01
CA GLY A 264 11.03 2.28 -25.14
C GLY A 264 11.90 3.50 -24.82
N PRO A 265 11.50 4.39 -23.90
CA PRO A 265 12.28 5.59 -23.57
C PRO A 265 13.65 5.27 -22.96
N VAL A 266 13.75 4.19 -22.17
CA VAL A 266 15.01 3.79 -21.52
C VAL A 266 16.01 3.21 -22.53
N LEU A 267 15.52 2.42 -23.49
CA LEU A 267 16.37 1.84 -24.54
C LEU A 267 16.83 2.90 -25.54
N LEU A 268 16.01 3.92 -25.81
CA LEU A 268 16.41 5.05 -26.65
C LEU A 268 17.62 5.79 -26.08
N GLN A 269 17.68 5.97 -24.76
CA GLN A 269 18.80 6.65 -24.10
C GLN A 269 20.04 5.77 -23.93
N TYR A 270 19.86 4.46 -23.70
CA TYR A 270 20.95 3.55 -23.31
C TYR A 270 21.56 2.78 -24.49
N LYS A 271 20.79 2.47 -25.54
CA LYS A 271 21.21 1.67 -26.71
C LYS A 271 20.49 2.14 -27.97
N ASN A 272 20.96 3.21 -28.61
CA ASN A 272 20.51 3.55 -29.97
C ASN A 272 21.40 2.84 -31.00
N ILE A 273 21.13 1.55 -31.23
CA ILE A 273 21.88 0.73 -32.19
C ILE A 273 21.01 0.52 -33.44
N ASN A 274 21.53 0.94 -34.60
CA ASN A 274 20.81 0.99 -35.87
C ASN A 274 21.04 -0.26 -36.73
N ASP A 275 20.94 -1.45 -36.13
CA ASP A 275 21.24 -2.73 -36.80
C ASP A 275 20.00 -3.40 -37.41
N GLY A 276 18.96 -2.62 -37.77
CA GLY A 276 17.72 -3.19 -38.32
C GLY A 276 16.95 -4.11 -37.35
N GLY A 277 17.25 -4.06 -36.06
CA GLY A 277 16.59 -4.85 -35.01
C GLY A 277 17.22 -6.22 -34.70
N VAL A 278 18.29 -6.64 -35.39
CA VAL A 278 18.93 -7.95 -35.20
C VAL A 278 19.46 -8.12 -33.77
N SER A 279 20.13 -7.09 -33.25
CA SER A 279 20.66 -7.07 -31.87
C SER A 279 19.53 -7.16 -30.83
N TYR A 280 18.38 -6.53 -31.08
CA TYR A 280 17.21 -6.58 -30.20
C TYR A 280 16.53 -7.95 -30.21
N VAL A 281 16.44 -8.60 -31.38
CA VAL A 281 15.86 -9.96 -31.49
C VAL A 281 16.75 -10.97 -30.76
N LYS A 282 18.08 -10.82 -30.86
CA LYS A 282 19.03 -11.69 -30.16
C LYS A 282 18.94 -11.53 -28.63
N GLU A 283 18.75 -10.31 -28.14
CA GLU A 283 18.73 -10.02 -26.70
C GLU A 283 17.34 -10.29 -26.09
N PHE A 284 16.25 -9.88 -26.75
CA PHE A 284 14.90 -9.87 -26.18
C PHE A 284 13.94 -10.92 -26.76
N GLY A 285 14.37 -11.70 -27.76
CA GLY A 285 13.57 -12.77 -28.35
C GLY A 285 12.39 -12.26 -29.18
N TYR A 286 11.22 -12.88 -29.03
CA TYR A 286 10.00 -12.59 -29.79
C TYR A 286 9.57 -11.10 -29.72
N LEU A 287 9.81 -10.43 -28.58
CA LEU A 287 9.50 -9.01 -28.41
C LEU A 287 10.58 -8.08 -28.97
N GLY A 288 11.72 -8.59 -29.42
CA GLY A 288 12.84 -7.77 -29.87
C GLY A 288 12.52 -6.90 -31.08
N TYR A 289 11.84 -7.46 -32.09
CA TYR A 289 11.47 -6.71 -33.29
C TYR A 289 10.41 -5.63 -33.00
N THR A 290 9.41 -5.94 -32.17
CA THR A 290 8.37 -4.97 -31.78
C THR A 290 8.95 -3.85 -30.91
N LEU A 291 9.88 -4.16 -30.01
CA LEU A 291 10.64 -3.17 -29.24
C LEU A 291 11.46 -2.25 -30.15
N TYR A 292 12.20 -2.81 -31.12
CA TYR A 292 13.00 -2.03 -32.06
C TYR A 292 12.14 -1.06 -32.89
N SER A 293 11.02 -1.55 -33.46
CA SER A 293 10.08 -0.72 -34.21
C SER A 293 9.50 0.41 -33.35
N HIS A 294 9.17 0.12 -32.09
CA HIS A 294 8.68 1.13 -31.15
C HIS A 294 9.74 2.19 -30.81
N VAL A 295 10.99 1.79 -30.54
CA VAL A 295 12.10 2.71 -30.28
C VAL A 295 12.36 3.61 -31.48
N LYS A 296 12.33 3.06 -32.70
CA LYS A 296 12.48 3.84 -33.95
C LYS A 296 11.35 4.85 -34.17
N ASN A 297 10.11 4.46 -33.84
CA ASN A 297 8.98 5.39 -33.91
C ASN A 297 9.11 6.51 -32.88
N MET A 298 9.57 6.21 -31.65
CA MET A 298 9.84 7.21 -30.62
C MET A 298 10.96 8.18 -31.04
N GLU A 299 12.03 7.68 -31.65
CA GLU A 299 13.12 8.52 -32.20
C GLU A 299 12.60 9.49 -33.26
N LYS A 300 11.72 9.04 -34.16
CA LYS A 300 11.07 9.92 -35.16
C LYS A 300 10.23 11.00 -34.49
N ILE A 301 9.41 10.63 -33.49
CA ILE A 301 8.57 11.60 -32.75
C ILE A 301 9.43 12.63 -32.02
N GLU A 302 10.56 12.22 -31.43
CA GLU A 302 11.50 13.15 -30.80
C GLU A 302 12.18 14.08 -31.81
N ALA A 303 12.54 13.56 -32.99
CA ALA A 303 13.08 14.37 -34.08
C ALA A 303 12.06 15.38 -34.61
N GLU A 304 10.79 14.99 -34.78
CA GLU A 304 9.69 15.87 -35.18
C GLU A 304 9.45 16.98 -34.15
N LYS A 305 9.47 16.65 -32.85
CA LYS A 305 9.38 17.66 -31.78
C LYS A 305 10.53 18.65 -31.85
N LYS A 306 11.78 18.20 -32.00
CA LYS A 306 12.94 19.09 -32.15
C LYS A 306 12.81 19.99 -33.38
N ASN A 307 12.30 19.47 -34.49
CA ASN A 307 12.05 20.26 -35.71
C ASN A 307 10.96 21.30 -35.48
N LEU A 308 9.85 20.96 -34.81
CA LEU A 308 8.80 21.92 -34.43
C LEU A 308 9.36 23.04 -33.54
N TYR A 309 10.11 22.71 -32.48
CA TYR A 309 10.73 23.72 -31.61
C TYR A 309 11.73 24.61 -32.36
N SER A 310 12.49 24.05 -33.31
CA SER A 310 13.38 24.82 -34.18
C SER A 310 12.59 25.78 -35.08
N VAL A 311 11.50 25.34 -35.68
CA VAL A 311 10.63 26.19 -36.53
C VAL A 311 9.98 27.31 -35.71
N TYR A 312 9.53 27.04 -34.49
CA TYR A 312 8.97 28.08 -33.60
C TYR A 312 10.03 29.10 -33.13
N LEU A 313 11.27 28.68 -32.91
CA LEU A 313 12.38 29.60 -32.60
C LEU A 313 12.74 30.50 -33.79
N PHE A 314 12.76 29.94 -35.01
CA PHE A 314 13.07 30.70 -36.23
C PHE A 314 11.94 31.64 -36.69
N CYS A 315 10.69 31.39 -36.30
CA CYS A 315 9.55 32.26 -36.62
C CYS A 315 9.32 33.39 -35.60
N SER A 316 10.14 33.44 -34.53
CA SER A 316 10.08 34.45 -33.47
C SER A 316 11.24 35.47 -33.50
N CYS A 317 12.03 35.49 -34.57
CA CYS A 317 13.03 36.51 -34.92
C CYS A 317 12.58 37.24 -36.17
#